data_AF-A0A934S163-F1
#
_entry.id   AF-A0A934S163-F1
#
_cell.length_a   1.000
_cell.length_b   1.000
_cell.length_c   1.000
_cell.angle_alpha   90.00
_cell.angle_beta   90.00
_cell.angle_gamma   90.00
#
_symmetry.space_group_name_H-M   'P 1'
#
loop_
_entity.id
_entity.type
_entity.pdbx_description
1 polymer ?
#
loop_
_entity_poly.entity_id
_entity_poly.type
_entity_poly.pdbx_seq_one_letter_code
_entity_poly.pdbx_strand_id
1 'polypeptide(L)'
;MKVSDDNSFLWRRVSNLREPLFRFRELQRYEPDLWEPLIQNGLLEETPIPESYLDEKNRWMIVRQVRGNLFGVEDSDEPNGFEVLSEDDVRQYCFSPSKFADSLRASNAIVGKGLQESEKFVRLGDKRISSKDTLRVYLSIGSSFLDSLELRLRALARERSRSARVVVFPVYPDLDSATEELLEASNLFITDFDTTSFEINWPLSLGIEPSKPQHALICEGATWRLVFDGEEATVGDSKGIRFLAKLLAKPSEEFSAFALANPDAASESFEVSDLETTDTASLRRYKERLLDIDEDLEEAIAFDREDEIERLEEEKDSILKHLAEVSGAGGRSRLQGEKEKARQSVQRAFKRMLASLPIGRSHIETRLKTGYTCTYTPDSGEVWEVG
;
A
#
# COMPACT_ATOMS: atom_id res chain seq x y z
N MET A 1 -12.15 21.20 -11.33
CA MET A 1 -10.98 20.96 -10.47
C MET A 1 -11.52 20.45 -9.14
N LYS A 2 -11.71 19.12 -9.02
CA LYS A 2 -12.18 18.45 -7.81
C LYS A 2 -10.97 17.75 -7.21
N VAL A 3 -10.50 18.23 -6.07
CA VAL A 3 -9.47 17.58 -5.27
C VAL A 3 -10.13 16.38 -4.57
N SER A 4 -9.54 15.20 -4.74
CA SER A 4 -9.48 14.07 -3.79
C SER A 4 -10.64 13.94 -2.79
N ASP A 5 -11.63 13.08 -3.06
CA ASP A 5 -12.75 12.80 -2.14
C ASP A 5 -12.81 11.31 -1.71
N ASP A 6 -11.78 10.51 -2.00
CA ASP A 6 -11.83 9.05 -1.76
C ASP A 6 -11.40 8.67 -0.32
N ASN A 7 -10.36 9.30 0.25
CA ASN A 7 -9.99 9.12 1.67
C ASN A 7 -10.90 9.90 2.64
N SER A 8 -11.66 10.86 2.10
CA SER A 8 -12.59 11.73 2.83
C SER A 8 -13.62 10.93 3.63
N PHE A 9 -14.12 9.82 3.08
CA PHE A 9 -15.13 9.00 3.74
C PHE A 9 -14.64 8.39 5.08
N LEU A 10 -13.44 7.81 5.09
CA LEU A 10 -12.89 7.15 6.28
C LEU A 10 -12.65 8.17 7.38
N TRP A 11 -11.96 9.27 7.04
CA TRP A 11 -11.63 10.32 8.00
C TRP A 11 -12.85 11.11 8.47
N ARG A 12 -13.88 11.30 7.63
CA ARG A 12 -15.18 11.84 8.07
C ARG A 12 -15.81 10.93 9.13
N ARG A 13 -15.75 9.60 8.97
CA ARG A 13 -16.31 8.69 9.96
C ARG A 13 -15.51 8.70 11.27
N VAL A 14 -14.18 8.69 11.19
CA VAL A 14 -13.27 8.84 12.35
C VAL A 14 -13.46 10.18 13.09
N SER A 15 -13.79 11.24 12.36
CA SER A 15 -14.05 12.56 12.96
C SER A 15 -15.32 12.56 13.81
N ASN A 16 -16.31 11.74 13.45
CA ASN A 16 -17.65 11.72 14.08
C ASN A 16 -17.84 10.60 15.10
N LEU A 17 -17.19 9.44 14.89
CA LEU A 17 -17.31 8.26 15.74
C LEU A 17 -15.98 7.97 16.41
N ARG A 18 -16.02 7.57 17.68
CA ARG A 18 -14.80 7.27 18.46
C ARG A 18 -14.14 5.98 17.98
N GLU A 19 -14.94 4.94 17.78
CA GLU A 19 -14.50 3.61 17.32
C GLU A 19 -15.39 3.19 16.14
N PRO A 20 -15.21 3.81 14.97
CA PRO A 20 -15.98 3.44 13.80
C PRO A 20 -15.63 2.04 13.32
N LEU A 21 -16.68 1.32 12.94
CA LEU A 21 -16.58 0.07 12.20
C LEU A 21 -16.64 0.35 10.69
N PHE A 22 -15.86 -0.41 9.94
CA PHE A 22 -15.81 -0.39 8.49
C PHE A 22 -15.99 -1.81 7.97
N ARG A 23 -16.98 -2.02 7.09
CA ARG A 23 -17.16 -3.35 6.49
C ARG A 23 -16.15 -3.54 5.36
N PHE A 24 -15.70 -4.77 5.16
CA PHE A 24 -14.79 -5.05 4.06
C PHE A 24 -15.39 -4.67 2.70
N ARG A 25 -16.65 -5.06 2.44
CA ARG A 25 -17.40 -4.63 1.23
C ARG A 25 -17.54 -3.11 1.06
N GLU A 26 -17.50 -2.35 2.16
CA GLU A 26 -17.56 -0.90 2.12
C GLU A 26 -16.20 -0.31 1.73
N LEU A 27 -15.10 -0.85 2.29
CA LEU A 27 -13.74 -0.47 1.92
C LEU A 27 -13.42 -0.81 0.46
N GLN A 28 -13.88 -1.96 -0.04
CA GLN A 28 -13.70 -2.40 -1.43
C GLN A 28 -14.31 -1.46 -2.48
N ARG A 29 -15.14 -0.49 -2.08
CA ARG A 29 -15.65 0.55 -2.99
C ARG A 29 -14.60 1.62 -3.33
N TYR A 30 -13.50 1.65 -2.60
CA TYR A 30 -12.41 2.61 -2.71
C TYR A 30 -11.12 1.91 -3.13
N GLU A 31 -10.18 2.67 -3.71
CA GLU A 31 -8.88 2.14 -4.13
C GLU A 31 -8.16 1.46 -2.94
N PRO A 32 -7.63 0.23 -3.10
CA PRO A 32 -6.99 -0.50 -2.01
C PRO A 32 -5.86 0.27 -1.31
N ASP A 33 -5.08 1.04 -2.07
CA ASP A 33 -3.98 1.88 -1.59
C ASP A 33 -4.41 2.92 -0.53
N LEU A 34 -5.71 3.21 -0.41
CA LEU A 34 -6.26 4.15 0.57
C LEU A 34 -6.50 3.53 1.95
N TRP A 35 -6.80 2.23 2.03
CA TRP A 35 -7.21 1.58 3.28
C TRP A 35 -6.40 0.35 3.67
N GLU A 36 -5.75 -0.34 2.73
CA GLU A 36 -4.85 -1.46 3.04
C GLU A 36 -3.67 -1.04 3.92
N PRO A 37 -3.01 0.13 3.71
CA PRO A 37 -1.96 0.60 4.61
C PRO A 37 -2.46 0.85 6.03
N LEU A 38 -3.73 1.22 6.20
CA LEU A 38 -4.32 1.42 7.52
C LEU A 38 -4.48 0.08 8.26
N ILE A 39 -4.79 -1.00 7.54
CA ILE A 39 -4.81 -2.36 8.12
C ILE A 39 -3.40 -2.81 8.48
N GLN A 40 -2.45 -2.68 7.55
CA GLN A 40 -1.05 -3.10 7.74
C GLN A 40 -0.39 -2.40 8.94
N ASN A 41 -0.70 -1.11 9.14
CA ASN A 41 -0.19 -0.32 10.26
C ASN A 41 -1.01 -0.45 11.55
N GLY A 42 -2.05 -1.30 11.57
CA GLY A 42 -2.91 -1.55 12.73
C GLY A 42 -3.81 -0.39 13.12
N LEU A 43 -4.06 0.55 12.20
CA LEU A 43 -5.06 1.61 12.37
C LEU A 43 -6.48 1.07 12.15
N LEU A 44 -6.63 0.10 11.26
CA LEU A 44 -7.83 -0.71 11.07
C LEU A 44 -7.53 -2.14 11.52
N GLU A 45 -8.13 -2.56 12.62
CA GLU A 45 -7.95 -3.89 13.19
C GLU A 45 -9.16 -4.75 12.82
N GLU A 46 -8.95 -5.91 12.20
CA GLU A 46 -10.04 -6.84 11.88
C GLU A 46 -10.69 -7.30 13.20
N THR A 47 -12.02 -7.24 13.25
CA THR A 47 -12.76 -7.66 14.43
C THR A 47 -13.27 -9.09 14.27
N PRO A 48 -13.64 -9.76 15.37
CA PRO A 48 -14.32 -11.05 15.29
C PRO A 48 -15.60 -10.96 14.46
N ILE A 49 -16.02 -12.11 13.90
CA ILE A 49 -17.27 -12.23 13.16
C ILE A 49 -18.41 -11.63 14.02
N PRO A 50 -19.14 -10.62 13.53
CA PRO A 50 -20.22 -9.99 14.28
C PRO A 50 -21.35 -10.97 14.55
N GLU A 51 -22.01 -10.86 15.70
CA GLU A 51 -23.24 -11.63 15.98
C GLU A 51 -24.40 -11.20 15.07
N SER A 52 -24.40 -9.93 14.65
CA SER A 52 -25.37 -9.35 13.72
C SER A 52 -24.75 -8.20 12.92
N TYR A 53 -25.20 -8.01 11.69
CA TYR A 53 -24.82 -6.89 10.83
C TYR A 53 -26.04 -6.34 10.09
N LEU A 54 -25.89 -5.19 9.45
CA LEU A 54 -26.92 -4.62 8.58
C LEU A 54 -26.59 -4.98 7.12
N ASP A 55 -27.50 -5.61 6.38
CA ASP A 55 -27.26 -5.95 4.97
C ASP A 55 -27.34 -4.70 4.05
N GLU A 56 -27.13 -4.89 2.74
CA GLU A 56 -27.21 -3.82 1.73
C GLU A 56 -28.62 -3.22 1.57
N LYS A 57 -29.65 -3.90 2.08
CA LYS A 57 -31.06 -3.48 2.06
C LYS A 57 -31.47 -2.82 3.37
N ASN A 58 -30.52 -2.50 4.25
CA ASN A 58 -30.73 -1.94 5.59
C ASN A 58 -31.56 -2.85 6.52
N ARG A 59 -31.41 -4.17 6.39
CA ARG A 59 -32.04 -5.15 7.28
C ARG A 59 -31.03 -5.69 8.26
N TRP A 60 -31.42 -5.84 9.52
CA TRP A 60 -30.58 -6.51 10.51
C TRP A 60 -30.58 -8.00 10.22
N MET A 61 -29.38 -8.57 10.12
CA MET A 61 -29.13 -9.97 9.85
C MET A 61 -28.32 -10.54 11.02
N ILE A 62 -28.79 -11.62 11.62
CA ILE A 62 -28.08 -12.39 12.62
C ILE A 62 -27.14 -13.35 11.91
N VAL A 63 -25.86 -13.34 12.27
CA VAL A 63 -24.87 -14.27 11.73
C VAL A 63 -24.96 -15.60 12.49
N ARG A 64 -25.05 -16.69 11.75
CA ARG A 64 -25.06 -18.06 12.26
C ARG A 64 -23.98 -18.87 11.58
N GLN A 65 -23.14 -19.52 12.38
CA GLN A 65 -22.13 -20.45 11.88
C GLN A 65 -22.60 -21.88 12.09
N VAL A 66 -22.75 -22.64 11.00
CA VAL A 66 -23.21 -24.04 11.04
C VAL A 66 -22.26 -24.89 10.23
N ARG A 67 -21.57 -25.83 10.89
CA ARG A 67 -20.60 -26.77 10.27
C ARG A 67 -19.53 -26.06 9.42
N GLY A 68 -19.06 -24.89 9.87
CA GLY A 68 -18.05 -24.09 9.18
C GLY A 68 -18.61 -23.12 8.13
N ASN A 69 -19.88 -23.21 7.74
CA ASN A 69 -20.51 -22.28 6.82
C ASN A 69 -21.19 -21.14 7.59
N LEU A 70 -21.15 -19.93 7.02
CA LEU A 70 -21.81 -18.73 7.57
C LEU A 70 -23.15 -18.49 6.89
N PHE A 71 -24.14 -18.08 7.68
CA PHE A 71 -25.48 -17.76 7.21
C PHE A 71 -25.98 -16.48 7.89
N GLY A 72 -26.61 -15.60 7.12
CA GLY A 72 -27.34 -14.44 7.63
C GLY A 72 -28.81 -14.80 7.73
N VAL A 73 -29.41 -14.61 8.90
CA VAL A 73 -30.85 -14.79 9.13
C VAL A 73 -31.46 -13.45 9.48
N GLU A 74 -32.53 -13.05 8.80
CA GLU A 74 -33.19 -11.77 9.08
C GLU A 74 -33.64 -11.68 10.54
N ASP A 75 -33.26 -10.60 11.22
CA ASP A 75 -33.64 -10.30 12.61
C ASP A 75 -35.05 -9.69 12.63
N SER A 76 -36.06 -10.55 12.56
CA SER A 76 -37.46 -10.17 12.62
C SER A 76 -38.30 -11.23 13.34
N ASP A 77 -39.50 -10.83 13.79
CA ASP A 77 -40.42 -11.72 14.51
C ASP A 77 -40.85 -12.93 13.66
N GLU A 78 -40.90 -12.76 12.34
CA GLU A 78 -41.16 -13.81 11.35
C GLU A 78 -40.03 -13.80 10.30
N PRO A 79 -38.90 -14.50 10.54
CA PRO A 79 -37.75 -14.49 9.65
C PRO A 79 -38.11 -15.12 8.31
N ASN A 80 -38.20 -14.30 7.26
CA ASN A 80 -38.69 -14.70 5.94
C ASN A 80 -37.56 -15.10 4.97
N GLY A 81 -36.33 -15.23 5.45
CA GLY A 81 -35.22 -15.65 4.61
C GLY A 81 -33.92 -15.86 5.38
N PHE A 82 -33.04 -16.65 4.76
CA PHE A 82 -31.63 -16.71 5.13
C PHE A 82 -30.78 -16.58 3.86
N GLU A 83 -29.56 -16.11 4.03
CA GLU A 83 -28.57 -15.98 2.97
C GLU A 83 -27.30 -16.73 3.36
N VAL A 84 -26.64 -17.34 2.38
CA VAL A 84 -25.32 -17.93 2.58
C VAL A 84 -24.30 -16.80 2.52
N LEU A 85 -23.44 -16.74 3.53
CA LEU A 85 -22.42 -15.71 3.68
C LEU A 85 -21.03 -16.29 3.43
N SER A 86 -20.20 -15.51 2.75
CA SER A 86 -18.75 -15.64 2.76
C SER A 86 -18.16 -14.91 3.97
N GLU A 87 -16.89 -15.15 4.27
CA GLU A 87 -16.19 -14.39 5.31
C GLU A 87 -16.16 -12.88 5.00
N ASP A 88 -15.98 -12.52 3.73
CA ASP A 88 -15.93 -11.13 3.26
C ASP A 88 -17.25 -10.37 3.49
N ASP A 89 -18.37 -11.08 3.60
CA ASP A 89 -19.70 -10.48 3.82
C ASP A 89 -19.88 -9.98 5.25
N VAL A 90 -19.18 -10.62 6.19
CA VAL A 90 -19.22 -10.31 7.61
C VAL A 90 -17.92 -9.72 8.13
N ARG A 91 -16.86 -9.67 7.28
CA ARG A 91 -15.57 -9.09 7.63
C ARG A 91 -15.73 -7.59 7.89
N GLN A 92 -15.22 -7.16 9.03
CA GLN A 92 -15.29 -5.79 9.51
C GLN A 92 -14.01 -5.41 10.24
N TYR A 93 -13.67 -4.13 10.17
CA TYR A 93 -12.50 -3.54 10.79
C TYR A 93 -12.94 -2.45 11.75
N CYS A 94 -12.35 -2.45 12.95
CA CYS A 94 -12.49 -1.35 13.90
C CYS A 94 -11.30 -0.40 13.76
N PHE A 95 -11.58 0.90 13.72
CA PHE A 95 -10.52 1.88 13.84
C PHE A 95 -9.93 1.87 15.24
N SER A 96 -8.61 1.99 15.35
CA SER A 96 -7.84 2.00 16.59
C SER A 96 -7.38 3.42 16.93
N PRO A 97 -8.11 4.17 17.78
CA PRO A 97 -7.78 5.57 18.06
C PRO A 97 -6.43 5.73 18.76
N SER A 98 -6.02 4.71 19.52
CA SER A 98 -4.74 4.68 20.22
C SER A 98 -3.59 4.59 19.24
N LYS A 99 -3.67 3.67 18.28
CA LYS A 99 -2.65 3.50 17.24
C LYS A 99 -2.56 4.76 16.37
N PHE A 100 -3.69 5.37 16.06
CA PHE A 100 -3.72 6.65 15.35
C PHE A 100 -3.03 7.79 16.11
N ALA A 101 -3.34 7.95 17.40
CA ALA A 101 -2.67 8.94 18.23
C ALA A 101 -1.15 8.67 18.36
N ASP A 102 -0.75 7.39 18.41
CA ASP A 102 0.66 7.01 18.47
C ASP A 102 1.38 7.29 17.13
N SER A 103 0.76 7.03 15.98
CA SER A 103 1.31 7.40 14.66
C SER A 103 1.49 8.92 14.54
N LEU A 104 0.48 9.71 14.91
CA LEU A 104 0.58 11.17 14.92
C LEU A 104 1.69 11.66 15.85
N ARG A 105 1.88 11.03 17.02
CA ARG A 105 2.98 11.40 17.93
C ARG A 105 4.34 11.12 17.34
N ALA A 106 4.50 9.93 16.76
CA ALA A 106 5.75 9.46 16.18
C ALA A 106 6.20 10.38 15.03
N SER A 107 5.32 10.63 14.05
CA SER A 107 5.63 11.47 12.88
C SER A 107 5.88 12.94 13.24
N ASN A 108 5.48 13.40 14.43
CA ASN A 108 5.52 14.82 14.77
C ASN A 108 6.37 15.16 16.00
N ALA A 109 7.11 14.20 16.56
CA ALA A 109 7.89 14.36 17.79
C ALA A 109 7.07 14.94 18.96
N ILE A 110 5.83 14.47 19.12
CA ILE A 110 4.94 14.89 20.22
C ILE A 110 5.15 13.97 21.42
N VAL A 111 5.45 14.55 22.58
CA VAL A 111 5.60 13.80 23.83
C VAL A 111 4.24 13.65 24.50
N GLY A 112 3.71 12.44 24.52
CA GLY A 112 2.45 12.10 25.18
C GLY A 112 2.19 10.60 25.19
N LYS A 113 1.12 10.16 25.87
CA LYS A 113 0.74 8.75 25.94
C LYS A 113 -0.76 8.57 26.15
N GLY A 114 -1.31 7.53 25.54
CA GLY A 114 -2.70 7.10 25.74
C GLY A 114 -3.71 8.07 25.15
N LEU A 115 -4.99 7.86 25.44
CA LEU A 115 -6.09 8.70 24.96
C LEU A 115 -6.75 9.37 26.16
N GLN A 116 -6.18 10.48 26.61
CA GLN A 116 -6.80 11.27 27.66
C GLN A 116 -7.65 12.36 27.04
N GLU A 117 -8.94 12.36 27.34
CA GLU A 117 -9.80 13.49 27.01
C GLU A 117 -9.49 14.65 27.96
N SER A 118 -9.19 15.81 27.40
CA SER A 118 -8.91 17.05 28.11
C SER A 118 -9.53 18.19 27.32
N GLU A 119 -10.19 19.11 28.02
CA GLU A 119 -10.76 20.31 27.38
C GLU A 119 -11.72 19.99 26.21
N LYS A 120 -12.41 18.84 26.29
CA LYS A 120 -13.34 18.30 25.27
C LYS A 120 -12.70 17.88 23.93
N PHE A 121 -11.39 17.63 23.94
CA PHE A 121 -10.63 17.03 22.84
C PHE A 121 -9.72 15.90 23.37
N VAL A 122 -9.20 15.05 22.49
CA VAL A 122 -8.21 14.04 22.87
C VAL A 122 -6.84 14.71 22.96
N ARG A 123 -6.16 14.62 24.10
CA ARG A 123 -4.81 15.17 24.26
C ARG A 123 -3.78 14.26 23.60
N LEU A 124 -3.11 14.76 22.55
CA LEU A 124 -1.98 14.05 21.94
C LEU A 124 -0.73 14.18 22.80
N GLY A 125 -0.45 15.37 23.32
CA GLY A 125 0.72 15.61 24.16
C GLY A 125 1.28 17.01 23.98
N ASP A 126 2.56 17.17 24.28
CA ASP A 126 3.27 18.43 24.14
C ASP A 126 4.35 18.34 23.05
N LYS A 127 4.39 19.33 22.14
CA LYS A 127 5.44 19.48 21.13
C LYS A 127 6.36 20.63 21.53
N ARG A 128 7.66 20.39 21.52
CA ARG A 128 8.65 21.44 21.76
C ARG A 128 8.96 22.16 20.45
N ILE A 129 8.82 23.49 20.41
CA ILE A 129 9.22 24.31 19.24
C ILE A 129 10.61 24.91 19.48
N SER A 130 10.84 25.41 20.70
CA SER A 130 12.09 26.07 21.08
C SER A 130 12.58 25.53 22.43
N SER A 131 13.76 25.96 22.89
CA SER A 131 14.27 25.61 24.22
C SER A 131 13.36 26.01 25.38
N LYS A 132 12.42 26.94 25.16
CA LYS A 132 11.53 27.49 26.19
C LYS A 132 10.03 27.36 25.87
N ASP A 133 9.67 27.11 24.60
CA ASP A 133 8.28 27.10 24.16
C ASP A 133 7.78 25.68 23.86
N THR A 134 6.62 25.37 24.44
CA THR A 134 5.91 24.12 24.25
C THR A 134 4.49 24.39 23.78
N LEU A 135 4.08 23.65 22.75
CA LEU A 135 2.70 23.58 22.30
C LEU A 135 1.99 22.44 22.98
N ARG A 136 0.72 22.65 23.30
CA ARG A 136 -0.18 21.55 23.63
C ARG A 136 -0.93 21.14 22.37
N VAL A 137 -0.85 19.86 22.03
CA VAL A 137 -1.47 19.32 20.83
C VAL A 137 -2.66 18.45 21.22
N TYR A 138 -3.79 18.72 20.59
CA TYR A 138 -5.05 18.03 20.75
C TYR A 138 -5.49 17.43 19.42
N LEU A 139 -6.33 16.41 19.48
CA LEU A 139 -6.93 15.73 18.36
C LEU A 139 -8.45 15.75 18.51
N SER A 140 -9.14 16.15 17.44
CA SER A 140 -10.60 16.11 17.37
C SER A 140 -11.07 14.87 16.61
N ILE A 141 -11.21 13.77 17.33
CA ILE A 141 -11.87 12.53 16.87
C ILE A 141 -13.05 12.23 17.77
N GLY A 142 -14.06 11.54 17.20
CA GLY A 142 -15.33 11.15 17.82
C GLY A 142 -15.61 11.73 19.20
N SER A 143 -16.40 12.81 19.28
CA SER A 143 -16.69 13.44 20.55
C SER A 143 -17.75 12.65 21.33
N SER A 144 -17.44 12.28 22.57
CA SER A 144 -18.40 11.83 23.59
C SER A 144 -19.36 12.94 24.05
N PHE A 145 -19.12 14.17 23.61
CA PHE A 145 -19.82 15.38 24.02
C PHE A 145 -21.00 15.70 23.09
N LEU A 146 -22.11 16.13 23.69
CA LEU A 146 -23.30 16.60 22.98
C LEU A 146 -23.15 18.04 22.44
N ASP A 147 -22.09 18.75 22.83
CA ASP A 147 -21.85 20.13 22.40
C ASP A 147 -21.37 20.19 20.95
N SER A 148 -21.79 21.23 20.21
CA SER A 148 -21.29 21.49 18.87
C SER A 148 -19.77 21.72 18.87
N LEU A 149 -19.12 21.43 17.75
CA LEU A 149 -17.68 21.63 17.59
C LEU A 149 -17.28 23.09 17.86
N GLU A 150 -18.06 24.07 17.39
CA GLU A 150 -17.77 25.49 17.59
C GLU A 150 -17.81 25.86 19.07
N LEU A 151 -18.75 25.30 19.85
CA LEU A 151 -18.80 25.54 21.29
C LEU A 151 -17.55 25.00 22.00
N ARG A 152 -17.06 23.82 21.58
CA ARG A 152 -15.82 23.25 22.12
C ARG A 152 -14.60 24.11 21.77
N LEU A 153 -14.48 24.54 20.51
CA LEU A 153 -13.40 25.42 20.06
C LEU A 153 -13.44 26.79 20.75
N ARG A 154 -14.61 27.42 20.87
CA ARG A 154 -14.78 28.71 21.56
C ARG A 154 -14.45 28.61 23.04
N ALA A 155 -14.84 27.52 23.70
CA ALA A 155 -14.49 27.28 25.10
C ALA A 155 -12.97 27.18 25.27
N LEU A 156 -12.30 26.40 24.40
CA LEU A 156 -10.86 26.25 24.41
C LEU A 156 -10.15 27.58 24.11
N ALA A 157 -10.56 28.32 23.07
CA ALA A 157 -9.96 29.60 22.69
C ALA A 157 -10.01 30.65 23.81
N ARG A 158 -11.09 30.68 24.59
CA ARG A 158 -11.29 31.63 25.70
C ARG A 158 -10.47 31.30 26.95
N GLU A 159 -10.03 30.07 27.10
CA GLU A 159 -9.20 29.67 28.24
C GLU A 159 -7.83 30.35 28.15
N ARG A 160 -7.41 31.03 29.22
CA ARG A 160 -6.12 31.71 29.27
C ARG A 160 -4.99 30.69 29.44
N SER A 161 -4.26 30.43 28.35
CA SER A 161 -3.06 29.59 28.36
C SER A 161 -1.82 30.39 27.94
N ARG A 162 -0.69 30.15 28.62
CA ARG A 162 0.62 30.67 28.21
C ARG A 162 1.22 29.90 27.03
N SER A 163 0.92 28.61 26.95
CA SER A 163 1.31 27.76 25.82
C SER A 163 0.29 27.92 24.70
N ALA A 164 0.79 28.10 23.48
CA ALA A 164 -0.04 27.98 22.28
C ALA A 164 -0.61 26.55 22.20
N ARG A 165 -1.80 26.44 21.63
CA ARG A 165 -2.54 25.18 21.51
C ARG A 165 -2.85 24.91 20.07
N VAL A 166 -2.77 23.64 19.67
CA VAL A 166 -3.10 23.20 18.31
C VAL A 166 -4.11 22.07 18.41
N VAL A 167 -5.22 22.17 17.67
CA VAL A 167 -6.20 21.09 17.53
C VAL A 167 -6.09 20.54 16.12
N VAL A 168 -5.74 19.27 16.02
CA VAL A 168 -5.61 18.52 14.77
C VAL A 168 -6.96 17.88 14.44
N PHE A 169 -7.38 17.99 13.19
CA PHE A 169 -8.63 17.46 12.66
C PHE A 169 -8.34 16.45 11.54
N PRO A 170 -8.93 15.24 11.57
CA PRO A 170 -8.87 14.33 10.43
C PRO A 170 -9.55 14.87 9.18
N VAL A 171 -10.59 15.70 9.36
CA VAL A 171 -11.22 16.46 8.29
C VAL A 171 -11.37 17.88 8.78
N TYR A 172 -10.80 18.83 8.04
CA TYR A 172 -10.86 20.23 8.40
C TYR A 172 -12.33 20.69 8.54
N PRO A 173 -12.71 21.32 9.66
CA PRO A 173 -14.09 21.69 9.90
C PRO A 173 -14.50 22.94 9.13
N ASP A 174 -15.75 23.00 8.69
CA ASP A 174 -16.38 24.25 8.24
C ASP A 174 -16.82 25.03 9.49
N LEU A 175 -16.34 26.27 9.64
CA LEU A 175 -16.54 27.09 10.84
C LEU A 175 -17.32 28.35 10.52
N ASP A 176 -18.14 28.79 11.48
CA ASP A 176 -18.77 30.10 11.36
C ASP A 176 -17.76 31.25 11.56
N SER A 177 -18.02 32.40 10.93
CA SER A 177 -17.12 33.55 10.96
C SER A 177 -16.82 34.05 12.38
N ALA A 178 -17.75 33.89 13.32
CA ALA A 178 -17.56 34.26 14.71
C ALA A 178 -16.55 33.35 15.44
N THR A 179 -16.46 32.07 15.06
CA THR A 179 -15.45 31.15 15.59
C THR A 179 -14.09 31.43 14.94
N GLU A 180 -14.05 31.68 13.64
CA GLU A 180 -12.82 32.05 12.92
C GLU A 180 -12.19 33.32 13.50
N GLU A 181 -12.97 34.40 13.66
CA GLU A 181 -12.50 35.66 14.24
C GLU A 181 -11.96 35.47 15.67
N LEU A 182 -12.60 34.60 16.46
CA LEU A 182 -12.12 34.28 17.80
C LEU A 182 -10.80 33.49 17.77
N LEU A 183 -10.64 32.54 16.84
CA LEU A 183 -9.42 31.77 16.69
C LEU A 183 -8.25 32.67 16.30
N GLU A 184 -8.43 33.58 15.34
CA GLU A 184 -7.43 34.57 14.91
C GLU A 184 -6.97 35.48 16.06
N ALA A 185 -7.89 35.86 16.96
CA ALA A 185 -7.58 36.68 18.13
C ALA A 185 -7.00 35.88 19.32
N SER A 186 -6.90 34.55 19.20
CA SER A 186 -6.48 33.65 20.27
C SER A 186 -5.12 33.03 20.02
N ASN A 187 -4.59 32.30 21.01
CA ASN A 187 -3.38 31.47 20.86
C ASN A 187 -3.75 29.98 20.64
N LEU A 188 -4.90 29.76 19.99
CA LEU A 188 -5.40 28.45 19.60
C LEU A 188 -5.40 28.37 18.07
N PHE A 189 -4.72 27.35 17.55
CA PHE A 189 -4.66 27.05 16.14
C PHE A 189 -5.41 25.76 15.87
N ILE A 190 -5.98 25.65 14.67
CA ILE A 190 -6.56 24.43 14.15
C ILE A 190 -5.81 24.03 12.90
N THR A 191 -5.71 22.73 12.64
CA THR A 191 -5.04 22.22 11.44
C THR A 191 -5.48 20.78 11.15
N ASP A 192 -5.06 20.25 10.01
CA ASP A 192 -5.16 18.85 9.61
C ASP A 192 -3.75 18.21 9.53
N PHE A 193 -3.66 17.08 8.84
CA PHE A 193 -2.42 16.33 8.65
C PHE A 193 -2.44 15.65 7.28
N ASP A 194 -1.25 15.32 6.79
CA ASP A 194 -1.10 14.48 5.61
C ASP A 194 -1.46 13.02 5.93
N THR A 195 -2.47 12.49 5.24
CA THR A 195 -3.06 11.18 5.58
C THR A 195 -2.14 9.99 5.31
N THR A 196 -1.04 10.20 4.58
CA THR A 196 -0.09 9.16 4.20
C THR A 196 1.07 9.09 5.20
N SER A 197 1.69 10.23 5.49
CA SER A 197 2.85 10.37 6.38
C SER A 197 2.49 10.59 7.86
N PHE A 198 1.24 10.96 8.14
CA PHE A 198 0.79 11.44 9.44
C PHE A 198 1.51 12.71 9.92
N GLU A 199 2.20 13.44 9.04
CA GLU A 199 2.75 14.75 9.38
C GLU A 199 1.63 15.79 9.54
N ILE A 200 1.63 16.50 10.67
CA ILE A 200 0.68 17.57 10.93
C ILE A 200 1.08 18.77 10.07
N ASN A 201 0.09 19.39 9.42
CA ASN A 201 0.26 20.60 8.63
C ASN A 201 0.42 21.81 9.56
N TRP A 202 1.58 21.93 10.20
CA TRP A 202 1.81 22.94 11.23
C TRP A 202 1.55 24.36 10.71
N PRO A 203 0.72 25.17 11.39
CA PRO A 203 0.52 26.57 11.03
C PRO A 203 1.84 27.33 10.91
N LEU A 204 2.08 27.98 9.77
CA LEU A 204 3.33 28.70 9.48
C LEU A 204 3.70 29.75 10.55
N SER A 205 2.68 30.34 11.19
CA SER A 205 2.83 31.30 12.29
C SER A 205 3.52 30.72 13.54
N LEU A 206 3.55 29.40 13.68
CA LEU A 206 4.24 28.71 14.77
C LEU A 206 5.75 28.56 14.52
N GLY A 207 6.23 28.85 13.32
CA GLY A 207 7.65 28.73 12.96
C GLY A 207 8.18 27.30 13.06
N ILE A 208 7.30 26.31 12.97
CA ILE A 208 7.66 24.90 12.91
C ILE A 208 7.93 24.58 11.45
N GLU A 209 9.19 24.37 11.09
CA GLU A 209 9.49 23.82 9.78
C GLU A 209 8.98 22.37 9.71
N PRO A 210 8.37 21.96 8.59
CA PRO A 210 8.04 20.55 8.37
C PRO A 210 9.31 19.71 8.57
N SER A 211 9.17 18.55 9.21
CA SER A 211 10.29 17.62 9.30
C SER A 211 10.72 17.31 7.88
N LYS A 212 12.00 17.51 7.56
CA LYS A 212 12.52 16.95 6.31
C LYS A 212 12.27 15.45 6.36
N PRO A 213 11.72 14.84 5.30
CA PRO A 213 11.47 13.40 5.29
C PRO A 213 12.79 12.70 5.58
N GLN A 214 12.80 11.75 6.52
CA GLN A 214 14.04 11.00 6.78
C GLN A 214 14.38 10.11 5.59
N HIS A 215 13.36 9.58 4.91
CA HIS A 215 13.50 8.77 3.71
C HIS A 215 12.50 9.23 2.66
N ALA A 216 12.99 9.59 1.47
CA ALA A 216 12.12 9.97 0.36
C ALA A 216 12.75 9.59 -0.99
N LEU A 217 11.91 9.25 -1.96
CA LEU A 217 12.30 9.07 -3.35
C LEU A 217 11.26 9.74 -4.26
N ILE A 218 11.56 10.97 -4.69
CA ILE A 218 10.60 11.85 -5.37
C ILE A 218 11.10 12.16 -6.78
N CYS A 219 10.23 11.99 -7.78
CA CYS A 219 10.50 12.26 -9.17
C CYS A 219 10.48 13.77 -9.46
N GLU A 220 11.61 14.33 -9.88
CA GLU A 220 11.78 15.73 -10.26
C GLU A 220 12.04 15.84 -11.78
N GLY A 221 11.11 15.30 -12.57
CA GLY A 221 11.17 15.34 -14.03
C GLY A 221 12.18 14.34 -14.62
N ALA A 222 13.40 14.80 -14.89
CA ALA A 222 14.45 13.96 -15.50
C ALA A 222 15.37 13.28 -14.47
N THR A 223 15.21 13.65 -13.20
CA THR A 223 16.02 13.18 -12.07
C THR A 223 15.11 12.83 -10.90
N TRP A 224 15.64 12.10 -9.94
CA TRP A 224 14.98 11.72 -8.70
C TRP A 224 15.72 12.35 -7.53
N ARG A 225 14.97 12.93 -6.59
CA ARG A 225 15.47 13.37 -5.30
C ARG A 225 15.37 12.20 -4.32
N LEU A 226 16.52 11.73 -3.86
CA LEU A 226 16.65 10.70 -2.85
C LEU A 226 17.02 11.36 -1.52
N VAL A 227 16.20 11.14 -0.49
CA VAL A 227 16.51 11.50 0.88
C VAL A 227 16.68 10.21 1.68
N PHE A 228 17.75 10.10 2.46
CA PHE A 228 18.04 8.94 3.30
C PHE A 228 18.71 9.38 4.61
N ASP A 229 18.17 8.98 5.75
CA ASP A 229 18.53 9.50 7.09
C ASP A 229 18.60 11.05 7.13
N GLY A 230 17.77 11.72 6.34
CA GLY A 230 17.74 13.20 6.22
C GLY A 230 18.85 13.82 5.37
N GLU A 231 19.79 13.03 4.84
CA GLU A 231 20.73 13.46 3.80
C GLU A 231 20.05 13.43 2.43
N GLU A 232 20.29 14.43 1.59
CA GLU A 232 19.65 14.56 0.28
C GLU A 232 20.66 14.44 -0.86
N ALA A 233 20.30 13.70 -1.90
CA ALA A 233 21.08 13.57 -3.11
C ALA A 233 20.19 13.40 -4.35
N THR A 234 20.71 13.81 -5.51
CA THR A 234 20.02 13.65 -6.80
C THR A 234 20.52 12.40 -7.52
N VAL A 235 19.59 11.59 -8.05
CA VAL A 235 19.88 10.39 -8.83
C VAL A 235 19.27 10.52 -10.22
N GLY A 236 19.96 10.05 -11.25
CA GLY A 236 19.42 10.04 -12.62
C GLY A 236 18.27 9.04 -12.77
N ASP A 237 17.28 9.38 -13.60
CA ASP A 237 16.19 8.46 -13.91
C ASP A 237 16.70 7.16 -14.59
N SER A 238 16.25 6.02 -14.08
CA SER A 238 16.62 4.70 -14.61
C SER A 238 15.55 3.66 -14.30
N LYS A 239 15.51 2.58 -15.08
CA LYS A 239 14.57 1.47 -14.84
C LYS A 239 14.63 0.93 -13.42
N GLY A 240 15.84 0.83 -12.84
CA GLY A 240 16.01 0.32 -11.48
C GLY A 240 15.48 1.28 -10.41
N ILE A 241 15.60 2.60 -10.60
CA ILE A 241 15.03 3.61 -9.70
C ILE A 241 13.50 3.59 -9.78
N ARG A 242 12.92 3.48 -10.98
CA ARG A 242 11.47 3.35 -11.15
C ARG A 242 10.92 2.07 -10.52
N PHE A 243 11.65 0.96 -10.62
CA PHE A 243 11.27 -0.28 -9.92
C PHE A 243 11.36 -0.12 -8.41
N LEU A 244 12.42 0.52 -7.90
CA LEU A 244 12.56 0.81 -6.48
C LEU A 244 11.42 1.69 -5.98
N ALA A 245 11.05 2.77 -6.69
CA ALA A 245 9.92 3.62 -6.34
C ALA A 245 8.62 2.81 -6.21
N LYS A 246 8.36 1.86 -7.12
CA LYS A 246 7.20 0.94 -7.01
C LYS A 246 7.26 0.06 -5.76
N LEU A 247 8.44 -0.48 -5.43
CA LEU A 247 8.61 -1.31 -4.24
C LEU A 247 8.54 -0.50 -2.93
N LEU A 248 9.01 0.74 -2.93
CA LEU A 248 8.95 1.66 -1.78
C LEU A 248 7.53 2.20 -1.56
N ALA A 249 6.75 2.36 -2.64
CA ALA A 249 5.34 2.76 -2.55
C ALA A 249 4.48 1.64 -1.94
N LYS A 250 4.90 0.37 -2.07
CA LYS A 250 4.23 -0.79 -1.44
C LYS A 250 5.25 -1.69 -0.72
N PRO A 251 5.76 -1.27 0.45
CA PRO A 251 6.72 -2.05 1.19
C PRO A 251 6.16 -3.41 1.60
N SER A 252 7.02 -4.43 1.62
CA SER A 252 6.71 -5.83 1.94
C SER A 252 5.80 -6.57 0.95
N GLU A 253 5.31 -5.92 -0.11
CA GLU A 253 4.55 -6.58 -1.18
C GLU A 253 5.47 -7.32 -2.16
N GLU A 254 5.03 -8.49 -2.64
CA GLU A 254 5.74 -9.27 -3.65
C GLU A 254 5.31 -8.88 -5.07
N PHE A 255 6.23 -8.28 -5.84
CA PHE A 255 6.00 -7.96 -7.24
C PHE A 255 6.64 -8.98 -8.17
N SER A 256 5.88 -9.53 -9.11
CA SER A 256 6.44 -10.36 -10.18
C SER A 256 7.43 -9.57 -11.03
N ALA A 257 8.62 -10.12 -11.27
CA ALA A 257 9.62 -9.51 -12.15
C ALA A 257 9.10 -9.33 -13.59
N PHE A 258 8.15 -10.16 -14.02
CA PHE A 258 7.48 -10.02 -15.30
C PHE A 258 6.57 -8.78 -15.35
N ALA A 259 5.81 -8.53 -14.29
CA ALA A 259 4.94 -7.36 -14.16
C ALA A 259 5.74 -6.06 -13.98
N LEU A 260 6.86 -6.10 -13.23
CA LEU A 260 7.78 -4.95 -13.11
C LEU A 260 8.39 -4.58 -14.47
N ALA A 261 8.78 -5.57 -15.28
CA ALA A 261 9.37 -5.35 -16.59
C ALA A 261 8.37 -4.88 -17.65
N ASN A 262 7.08 -5.21 -17.50
CA ASN A 262 6.01 -4.93 -18.47
C ASN A 262 4.81 -4.25 -17.79
N PRO A 263 4.85 -2.91 -17.59
CA PRO A 263 3.80 -2.18 -16.91
C PRO A 263 2.42 -2.24 -17.61
N ASP A 264 2.40 -2.47 -18.93
CA ASP A 264 1.15 -2.59 -19.72
C ASP A 264 0.50 -3.99 -19.62
N ALA A 265 1.16 -4.97 -19.00
CA ALA A 265 0.64 -6.33 -18.82
C ALA A 265 -0.04 -6.54 -17.44
N ALA A 266 -0.25 -5.47 -16.67
CA ALA A 266 -0.68 -5.49 -15.27
C ALA A 266 -2.16 -5.82 -15.03
N SER A 267 -2.78 -6.62 -15.90
CA SER A 267 -4.13 -7.16 -15.69
C SER A 267 -4.12 -8.66 -15.87
N GLU A 268 -3.38 -9.37 -15.02
CA GLU A 268 -3.58 -10.80 -14.75
C GLU A 268 -2.70 -11.21 -13.57
N SER A 269 -3.25 -11.07 -12.37
CA SER A 269 -2.78 -11.75 -11.18
C SER A 269 -2.96 -13.25 -11.37
N PHE A 270 -1.88 -13.97 -11.68
CA PHE A 270 -1.91 -15.43 -11.67
C PHE A 270 -1.41 -15.95 -10.33
N GLU A 271 -2.37 -16.44 -9.54
CA GLU A 271 -2.15 -17.30 -8.38
C GLU A 271 -1.28 -18.51 -8.75
N VAL A 272 -0.43 -18.88 -7.81
CA VAL A 272 0.41 -20.07 -7.86
C VAL A 272 -0.41 -21.26 -7.36
N SER A 273 -0.70 -22.22 -8.23
CA SER A 273 -1.00 -23.60 -7.82
C SER A 273 -0.80 -24.61 -8.96
N ASP A 274 0.21 -25.46 -8.78
CA ASP A 274 0.23 -26.93 -8.93
C ASP A 274 -0.55 -27.63 -10.07
N LEU A 275 0.14 -28.41 -10.93
CA LEU A 275 -0.04 -29.87 -11.01
C LEU A 275 0.92 -30.58 -11.98
N GLU A 276 1.37 -31.74 -11.51
CA GLU A 276 2.25 -32.75 -12.11
C GLU A 276 1.67 -33.58 -13.29
N THR A 277 2.61 -34.33 -13.91
CA THR A 277 2.48 -35.62 -14.63
C THR A 277 2.06 -35.64 -16.11
N THR A 278 3.03 -35.90 -16.99
CA THR A 278 3.33 -37.21 -17.62
C THR A 278 4.10 -37.02 -18.95
N ASP A 279 5.15 -37.82 -19.14
CA ASP A 279 5.98 -38.03 -20.35
C ASP A 279 6.94 -36.91 -20.83
N THR A 280 7.80 -36.42 -19.92
CA THR A 280 8.80 -35.37 -20.25
C THR A 280 10.15 -35.90 -20.72
N ALA A 281 10.47 -37.19 -20.57
CA ALA A 281 11.81 -37.69 -20.90
C ALA A 281 12.03 -37.85 -22.42
N SER A 282 11.01 -38.36 -23.14
CA SER A 282 11.08 -38.56 -24.59
C SER A 282 11.02 -37.23 -25.35
N LEU A 283 10.09 -36.34 -24.95
CA LEU A 283 9.95 -35.00 -25.55
C LEU A 283 11.15 -34.10 -25.30
N ARG A 284 11.83 -34.25 -24.15
CA ARG A 284 13.06 -33.50 -23.85
C ARG A 284 14.21 -33.89 -24.78
N ARG A 285 14.39 -35.19 -25.06
CA ARG A 285 15.44 -35.67 -25.99
C ARG A 285 15.21 -35.22 -27.42
N TYR A 286 13.97 -35.20 -27.90
CA TYR A 286 13.66 -34.66 -29.22
C TYR A 286 13.89 -33.14 -29.32
N LYS A 287 13.60 -32.40 -28.25
CA LYS A 287 13.87 -30.95 -28.19
C LYS A 287 15.37 -30.63 -28.09
N GLU A 288 16.13 -31.41 -27.34
CA GLU A 288 17.59 -31.31 -27.28
C GLU A 288 18.20 -31.62 -28.66
N ARG A 289 17.77 -32.69 -29.33
CA ARG A 289 18.27 -33.02 -30.67
C ARG A 289 17.93 -31.98 -31.75
N LEU A 290 16.77 -31.34 -31.67
CA LEU A 290 16.42 -30.26 -32.61
C LEU A 290 17.32 -29.04 -32.45
N LEU A 291 17.74 -28.73 -31.22
CA LEU A 291 18.69 -27.65 -30.97
C LEU A 291 20.09 -28.01 -31.49
N ASP A 292 20.53 -29.25 -31.27
CA ASP A 292 21.79 -29.74 -31.83
C ASP A 292 21.78 -29.68 -33.37
N ILE A 293 20.68 -30.07 -34.02
CA ILE A 293 20.54 -30.00 -35.49
C ILE A 293 20.56 -28.54 -35.98
N ASP A 294 19.94 -27.61 -35.25
CA ASP A 294 19.97 -26.19 -35.61
C ASP A 294 21.39 -25.60 -35.53
N GLU A 295 22.16 -25.99 -34.50
CA GLU A 295 23.57 -25.61 -34.38
C GLU A 295 24.44 -26.27 -35.47
N ASP A 296 24.24 -27.57 -35.73
CA ASP A 296 24.94 -28.31 -36.79
C ASP A 296 24.63 -27.74 -38.19
N LEU A 297 23.40 -27.27 -38.42
CA LEU A 297 22.98 -26.61 -39.66
C LEU A 297 23.64 -25.24 -39.83
N GLU A 298 23.68 -24.43 -38.78
CA GLU A 298 24.38 -23.14 -38.81
C GLU A 298 25.88 -23.31 -39.11
N GLU A 299 26.50 -24.35 -38.56
CA GLU A 299 27.89 -24.70 -38.88
C GLU A 299 28.03 -25.20 -40.33
N ALA A 300 27.18 -26.14 -40.78
CA ALA A 300 27.24 -26.68 -42.13
C ALA A 300 26.99 -25.61 -43.20
N ILE A 301 26.08 -24.65 -42.95
CA ILE A 301 25.82 -23.48 -43.80
C ILE A 301 27.04 -22.54 -43.80
N ALA A 302 27.64 -22.27 -42.64
CA ALA A 302 28.81 -21.39 -42.56
C ALA A 302 30.04 -21.96 -43.29
N PHE A 303 30.13 -23.29 -43.42
CA PHE A 303 31.19 -23.99 -44.14
C PHE A 303 30.77 -24.55 -45.52
N ASP A 304 29.59 -24.18 -46.01
CA ASP A 304 29.04 -24.49 -47.36
C ASP A 304 29.00 -25.99 -47.70
N ARG A 305 28.61 -26.83 -46.73
CA ARG A 305 28.53 -28.29 -46.86
C ARG A 305 27.12 -28.75 -47.25
N GLU A 306 26.74 -28.50 -48.49
CA GLU A 306 25.37 -28.70 -49.01
C GLU A 306 24.78 -30.11 -48.73
N ASP A 307 25.54 -31.19 -48.95
CA ASP A 307 25.08 -32.57 -48.70
C ASP A 307 24.83 -32.89 -47.20
N GLU A 308 25.39 -32.09 -46.30
CA GLU A 308 25.21 -32.21 -44.85
C GLU A 308 24.02 -31.36 -44.38
N ILE A 309 23.84 -30.19 -44.98
CA ILE A 309 22.67 -29.32 -44.76
C ILE A 309 21.38 -30.05 -45.15
N GLU A 310 21.31 -30.63 -46.36
CA GLU A 310 20.09 -31.30 -46.84
C GLU A 310 19.69 -32.48 -45.92
N ARG A 311 20.66 -33.28 -45.46
CA ARG A 311 20.39 -34.40 -44.54
C ARG A 311 19.92 -33.94 -43.16
N LEU A 312 20.47 -32.85 -42.63
CA LEU A 312 20.09 -32.30 -41.34
C LEU A 312 18.70 -31.62 -41.38
N GLU A 313 18.36 -30.95 -42.49
CA GLU A 313 17.02 -30.41 -42.71
C GLU A 313 15.96 -31.53 -42.82
N GLU A 314 16.26 -32.63 -43.52
CA GLU A 314 15.37 -33.80 -43.58
C GLU A 314 15.18 -34.47 -42.20
N GLU A 315 16.24 -34.58 -41.39
CA GLU A 315 16.16 -35.11 -40.02
C GLU A 315 15.31 -34.20 -39.13
N LYS A 316 15.51 -32.89 -39.22
CA LYS A 316 14.73 -31.86 -38.51
C LYS A 316 13.24 -31.96 -38.84
N ASP A 317 12.89 -32.04 -40.12
CA ASP A 317 11.51 -32.11 -40.57
C ASP A 317 10.82 -33.42 -40.14
N SER A 318 11.55 -34.53 -40.16
CA SER A 318 11.06 -35.82 -39.65
C SER A 318 10.75 -35.77 -38.15
N ILE A 319 11.64 -35.17 -37.34
CA ILE A 319 11.44 -35.01 -35.89
C ILE A 319 10.27 -34.04 -35.62
N LEU A 320 10.17 -32.93 -36.35
CA LEU A 320 9.08 -31.96 -36.20
C LEU A 320 7.72 -32.56 -36.56
N LYS A 321 7.67 -33.39 -37.60
CA LYS A 321 6.44 -34.10 -38.00
C LYS A 321 6.01 -35.13 -36.95
N HIS A 322 6.95 -35.91 -36.42
CA HIS A 322 6.69 -36.87 -35.35
C HIS A 322 6.25 -36.15 -34.05
N LEU A 323 6.81 -34.98 -33.75
CA LEU A 323 6.35 -34.16 -32.62
C LEU A 323 4.96 -33.57 -32.85
N ALA A 324 4.64 -33.13 -34.07
CA ALA A 324 3.32 -32.58 -34.42
C ALA A 324 2.21 -33.64 -34.30
N GLU A 325 2.49 -34.90 -34.63
CA GLU A 325 1.55 -36.01 -34.47
C GLU A 325 1.31 -36.36 -32.98
N VAL A 326 2.33 -36.22 -32.14
CA VAL A 326 2.26 -36.46 -30.67
C VAL A 326 1.67 -35.26 -29.91
N SER A 327 1.76 -34.05 -30.46
CA SER A 327 1.36 -32.81 -29.78
C SER A 327 0.00 -32.25 -30.21
N GLY A 328 -0.91 -33.12 -30.68
CA GLY A 328 -2.34 -32.83 -30.82
C GLY A 328 -3.08 -32.44 -29.53
N ALA A 329 -2.39 -32.20 -28.41
CA ALA A 329 -2.90 -31.52 -27.23
C ALA A 329 -1.79 -30.72 -26.50
N GLY A 330 -1.97 -29.40 -26.35
CA GLY A 330 -1.37 -28.64 -25.23
C GLY A 330 -0.52 -27.39 -25.57
N GLY A 331 -1.15 -26.21 -25.58
CA GLY A 331 -0.47 -24.91 -25.54
C GLY A 331 -0.17 -24.46 -24.10
N ARG A 332 1.08 -24.63 -23.63
CA ARG A 332 1.54 -24.10 -22.32
C ARG A 332 3.02 -23.68 -22.24
N SER A 333 3.80 -23.73 -23.33
CA SER A 333 5.29 -23.58 -23.27
C SER A 333 5.87 -22.19 -23.58
N ARG A 334 5.10 -21.20 -24.10
CA ARG A 334 5.65 -19.86 -24.44
C ARG A 334 5.80 -18.91 -23.23
N LEU A 335 4.90 -19.01 -22.25
CA LEU A 335 4.85 -18.11 -21.08
C LEU A 335 6.04 -18.27 -20.13
N GLN A 336 6.71 -19.43 -20.09
CA GLN A 336 7.82 -19.69 -19.16
C GLN A 336 9.13 -19.03 -19.59
N GLY A 337 9.42 -18.94 -20.90
CA GLY A 337 10.61 -18.27 -21.43
C GLY A 337 10.57 -16.74 -21.28
N GLU A 338 9.37 -16.15 -21.31
CA GLU A 338 9.19 -14.72 -21.12
C GLU A 338 9.40 -14.29 -19.66
N LYS A 339 8.96 -15.13 -18.70
CA LYS A 339 9.17 -14.89 -17.26
C LYS A 339 10.66 -14.88 -16.87
N GLU A 340 11.46 -15.79 -17.42
CA GLU A 340 12.90 -15.84 -17.12
C GLU A 340 13.67 -14.65 -17.73
N LYS A 341 13.31 -14.22 -18.94
CA LYS A 341 13.89 -13.00 -19.54
C LYS A 341 13.60 -11.75 -18.70
N ALA A 342 12.37 -11.62 -18.20
CA ALA A 342 12.00 -10.51 -17.34
C ALA A 342 12.76 -10.52 -16.01
N ARG A 343 12.91 -11.69 -15.37
CA ARG A 343 13.70 -11.87 -14.15
C ARG A 343 15.12 -11.33 -14.30
N GLN A 344 15.82 -11.73 -15.37
CA GLN A 344 17.21 -11.29 -15.61
C GLN A 344 17.30 -9.78 -15.90
N SER A 345 16.31 -9.21 -16.61
CA SER A 345 16.26 -7.77 -16.89
C SER A 345 16.12 -6.94 -15.60
N VAL A 346 15.19 -7.34 -14.71
CA VAL A 346 14.95 -6.68 -13.42
C VAL A 346 16.17 -6.77 -12.51
N GLN A 347 16.80 -7.95 -12.40
CA GLN A 347 18.03 -8.11 -11.60
C GLN A 347 19.17 -7.21 -12.10
N ARG A 348 19.37 -7.10 -13.42
CA ARG A 348 20.38 -6.21 -14.00
C ARG A 348 20.05 -4.73 -13.74
N ALA A 349 18.78 -4.34 -13.77
CA ALA A 349 18.34 -2.98 -13.48
C ALA A 349 18.63 -2.60 -12.03
N PHE A 350 18.30 -3.47 -11.07
CA PHE A 350 18.61 -3.24 -9.65
C PHE A 350 20.11 -3.18 -9.37
N LYS A 351 20.90 -4.09 -9.97
CA LYS A 351 22.37 -4.05 -9.81
C LYS A 351 22.98 -2.74 -10.29
N ARG A 352 22.52 -2.20 -11.42
CA ARG A 352 22.98 -0.90 -11.94
C ARG A 352 22.53 0.26 -11.04
N MET A 353 21.29 0.23 -10.59
CA MET A 353 20.74 1.24 -9.68
C MET A 353 21.54 1.32 -8.38
N LEU A 354 21.76 0.18 -7.70
CA LEU A 354 22.54 0.12 -6.46
C LEU A 354 23.97 0.67 -6.65
N ALA A 355 24.58 0.44 -7.81
CA ALA A 355 25.91 0.97 -8.13
C ALA A 355 25.92 2.50 -8.29
N SER A 356 24.80 3.10 -8.69
CA SER A 356 24.64 4.53 -8.91
C SER A 356 24.07 5.31 -7.72
N LEU A 357 23.63 4.63 -6.66
CA LEU A 357 23.04 5.30 -5.50
C LEU A 357 24.12 6.08 -4.71
N PRO A 358 23.92 7.40 -4.50
CA PRO A 358 24.86 8.23 -3.74
C PRO A 358 24.75 8.05 -2.22
N ILE A 359 23.55 7.72 -1.73
CA ILE A 359 23.21 7.53 -0.32
C ILE A 359 22.27 6.33 -0.16
N GLY A 360 22.12 5.79 1.05
CA GLY A 360 21.16 4.71 1.34
C GLY A 360 21.45 3.33 0.70
N ARG A 361 22.54 3.20 -0.07
CA ARG A 361 22.85 1.97 -0.84
C ARG A 361 22.85 0.70 0.01
N SER A 362 23.62 0.70 1.11
CA SER A 362 23.79 -0.49 1.96
C SER A 362 22.46 -0.92 2.59
N HIS A 363 21.65 0.05 3.00
CA HIS A 363 20.31 -0.18 3.51
C HIS A 363 19.44 -0.82 2.42
N ILE A 364 19.30 -0.17 1.26
CA ILE A 364 18.44 -0.66 0.18
C ILE A 364 18.87 -2.05 -0.31
N GLU A 365 20.18 -2.29 -0.47
CA GLU A 365 20.72 -3.57 -0.95
C GLU A 365 20.39 -4.75 -0.02
N THR A 366 20.36 -4.52 1.29
CA THR A 366 20.11 -5.57 2.28
C THR A 366 18.62 -5.86 2.48
N ARG A 367 17.74 -4.89 2.15
CA ARG A 367 16.28 -4.99 2.30
C ARG A 367 15.56 -5.33 0.99
N LEU A 368 16.28 -5.29 -0.13
CA LEU A 368 15.75 -5.61 -1.46
C LEU A 368 15.95 -7.10 -1.78
N LYS A 369 14.86 -7.85 -1.78
CA LYS A 369 14.82 -9.23 -2.27
C LYS A 369 14.55 -9.21 -3.78
N THR A 370 15.36 -9.91 -4.56
CA THR A 370 15.20 -10.01 -6.02
C THR A 370 15.15 -11.46 -6.49
N GLY A 371 14.32 -11.74 -7.48
CA GLY A 371 14.05 -13.09 -7.97
C GLY A 371 12.95 -13.06 -9.02
N TYR A 372 12.21 -14.15 -9.19
CA TYR A 372 10.96 -14.13 -9.97
C TYR A 372 9.90 -13.22 -9.33
N THR A 373 9.97 -13.05 -8.00
CA THR A 373 9.31 -11.99 -7.24
C THR A 373 10.36 -11.05 -6.64
N CYS A 374 10.01 -9.77 -6.49
CA CYS A 374 10.84 -8.71 -5.93
C CYS A 374 10.06 -7.98 -4.84
N THR A 375 10.74 -7.68 -3.73
CA THR A 375 10.13 -7.07 -2.53
C THR A 375 11.15 -6.20 -1.83
N TYR A 376 10.71 -5.09 -1.27
CA TYR A 376 11.49 -4.28 -0.34
C TYR A 376 10.93 -4.45 1.08
N THR A 377 11.75 -4.78 2.07
CA THR A 377 11.30 -4.98 3.46
C THR A 377 11.90 -3.91 4.38
N PRO A 378 11.15 -2.89 4.81
CA PRO A 378 11.67 -1.80 5.64
C PRO A 378 11.98 -2.25 7.07
N ASP A 379 12.82 -1.49 7.78
CA ASP A 379 13.00 -1.65 9.23
C ASP A 379 11.75 -1.17 9.99
N SER A 380 11.54 -1.65 11.22
CA SER A 380 10.35 -1.32 12.01
C SER A 380 10.24 0.19 12.25
N GLY A 381 9.17 0.81 11.73
CA GLY A 381 8.90 2.24 11.85
C GLY A 381 9.53 3.12 10.76
N GLU A 382 10.18 2.54 9.76
CA GLU A 382 10.72 3.26 8.60
C GLU A 382 9.59 3.57 7.60
N VAL A 383 9.44 4.85 7.25
CA VAL A 383 8.44 5.35 6.30
C VAL A 383 9.16 6.06 5.16
N TRP A 384 8.83 5.69 3.92
CA TRP A 384 9.34 6.32 2.71
C TRP A 384 8.27 7.20 2.07
N GLU A 385 8.61 8.45 1.80
CA GLU A 385 7.80 9.31 0.93
C GLU A 385 8.16 9.01 -0.53
N VAL A 386 7.17 8.68 -1.37
CA VAL A 386 7.38 8.35 -2.79
C VAL A 386 6.45 9.20 -3.65
N GLY A 387 6.99 9.89 -4.66
CA GLY A 387 6.24 10.84 -5.50
C GLY A 387 6.79 11.00 -6.91
#